data_AF-A0A2K3JMV3-F1
#
_entry.id   AF-A0A2K3JMV3-F1
#
_cell.length_a   1.000
_cell.length_b   1.000
_cell.length_c   1.000
_cell.angle_alpha   90.00
_cell.angle_beta   90.00
_cell.angle_gamma   90.00
#
_symmetry.space_group_name_H-M   'P 1'
#
loop_
_entity.id
_entity.type
_entity.pdbx_description
1 polymer ?
#
loop_
_entity_poly.entity_id
_entity_poly.type
_entity_poly.pdbx_seq_one_letter_code
_entity_poly.pdbx_strand_id
1 'polypeptide(L)'
;MLSDKNPVEGDLNCPICENADESDWHVLFECAERRRAWQTAGLEEFLPQMSQQANSTAAGIRSICRDADNFIAGKVAMLIWVLWNNRNNWVWNNTKESGQQLGYKAKCLWNEWNEVQNVRGSTRERQQQVQHWQKPQQQWYKCNVDAGFQQQWYICNSRKLLD
;
A
#
# COMPACT_ATOMS: atom_id res chain seq x y z
N MET A 1 -18.43 -31.57 -15.39
CA MET A 1 -19.05 -30.36 -15.97
C MET A 1 -18.11 -29.21 -15.66
N LEU A 2 -17.17 -28.98 -16.57
CA LEU A 2 -16.28 -27.83 -16.54
C LEU A 2 -17.11 -26.67 -17.09
N SER A 3 -17.47 -25.72 -16.24
CA SER A 3 -18.11 -24.49 -16.72
C SER A 3 -17.02 -23.66 -17.39
N ASP A 4 -17.09 -23.61 -18.71
CA ASP A 4 -16.31 -22.73 -19.57
C ASP A 4 -16.44 -21.29 -19.06
N LYS A 5 -15.32 -20.69 -18.65
CA LYS A 5 -15.24 -19.25 -18.43
C LYS A 5 -15.18 -18.58 -19.81
N ASN A 6 -16.37 -18.30 -20.35
CA ASN A 6 -16.51 -17.39 -21.48
C ASN A 6 -15.87 -16.03 -21.17
N PRO A 7 -15.35 -15.31 -22.19
CA PRO A 7 -14.83 -13.96 -22.02
C PRO A 7 -15.90 -13.08 -21.37
N VAL A 8 -15.52 -12.47 -20.25
CA VAL A 8 -16.36 -11.70 -19.34
C VAL A 8 -17.02 -10.54 -20.10
N GLU A 9 -18.30 -10.68 -20.46
CA GLU A 9 -19.20 -9.53 -20.57
C GLU A 9 -19.21 -8.89 -19.19
N GLY A 10 -18.51 -7.76 -19.06
CA GLY A 10 -18.19 -7.14 -17.79
C GLY A 10 -19.45 -6.76 -17.03
N ASP A 11 -19.74 -7.51 -15.96
CA ASP A 11 -20.59 -7.01 -14.90
C ASP A 11 -20.04 -5.65 -14.48
N LEU A 12 -20.77 -4.59 -14.81
CA LEU A 12 -20.42 -3.22 -14.43
C LEU A 12 -20.57 -3.03 -12.93
N ASN A 13 -21.09 -4.01 -12.20
CA ASN A 13 -21.35 -3.90 -10.77
C ASN A 13 -20.05 -4.02 -9.95
N CYS A 14 -19.97 -3.22 -8.90
CA CYS A 14 -18.93 -3.29 -7.89
C CYS A 14 -18.84 -4.71 -7.35
N PRO A 15 -17.67 -5.39 -7.49
CA PRO A 15 -17.58 -6.80 -7.17
C PRO A 15 -17.54 -7.05 -5.64
N ILE A 16 -17.51 -5.99 -4.85
CA ILE A 16 -17.52 -6.06 -3.38
C ILE A 16 -18.95 -6.09 -2.83
N CYS A 17 -19.78 -5.14 -3.25
CA CYS A 17 -21.13 -4.95 -2.71
C CYS A 17 -22.24 -5.34 -3.68
N GLU A 18 -21.95 -5.50 -4.98
CA GLU A 18 -22.88 -5.92 -6.04
C GLU A 18 -24.11 -4.98 -6.23
N ASN A 19 -24.15 -3.85 -5.52
CA ASN A 19 -25.32 -2.97 -5.41
C ASN A 19 -25.24 -1.67 -6.24
N ALA A 20 -24.10 -1.39 -6.88
CA ALA A 20 -23.88 -0.19 -7.68
C ALA A 20 -22.77 -0.45 -8.70
N ASP A 21 -22.67 0.40 -9.72
CA ASP A 21 -21.62 0.30 -10.73
C ASP A 21 -20.22 0.49 -10.11
N GLU A 22 -19.25 -0.27 -10.61
CA GLU A 22 -17.86 -0.19 -10.24
C GLU A 22 -17.27 1.10 -10.79
N SER A 23 -16.85 1.97 -9.88
CA SER A 23 -16.00 3.11 -10.18
C SER A 23 -14.91 3.20 -9.12
N ASP A 24 -13.78 3.80 -9.45
CA ASP A 24 -12.70 4.05 -8.48
C ASP A 24 -13.23 4.80 -7.25
N TRP A 25 -14.19 5.71 -7.46
CA TRP A 25 -14.86 6.44 -6.38
C TRP A 25 -15.65 5.50 -5.47
N HIS A 26 -16.48 4.65 -6.07
CA HIS A 26 -17.33 3.74 -5.34
C HIS A 26 -16.52 2.70 -4.55
N VAL A 27 -15.48 2.15 -5.18
CA VAL A 27 -14.61 1.11 -4.61
C VAL A 27 -13.77 1.62 -3.45
N LEU A 28 -13.51 2.93 -3.37
CA LEU A 28 -12.70 3.54 -2.32
C LEU A 28 -13.52 4.23 -1.24
N PHE A 29 -14.62 4.92 -1.57
CA PHE A 29 -15.27 5.86 -0.63
C PHE A 29 -16.76 5.60 -0.39
N GLU A 30 -17.51 5.16 -1.40
CA GLU A 30 -18.97 5.16 -1.33
C GLU A 30 -19.56 3.81 -0.92
N CYS A 31 -18.94 2.71 -1.32
CA CYS A 31 -19.40 1.36 -1.01
C CYS A 31 -19.58 1.17 0.51
N ALA A 32 -20.70 0.58 0.94
CA ALA A 32 -21.03 0.43 2.36
C ALA A 32 -19.95 -0.35 3.13
N GLU A 33 -19.40 -1.42 2.54
CA GLU A 33 -18.28 -2.18 3.14
C GLU A 33 -17.02 -1.31 3.28
N ARG A 34 -16.78 -0.42 2.33
CA ARG A 34 -15.65 0.50 2.35
C ARG A 34 -15.82 1.54 3.44
N ARG A 35 -17.00 2.16 3.54
CA ARG A 35 -17.33 3.10 4.62
C ARG A 35 -17.14 2.48 6.01
N ARG A 36 -17.50 1.21 6.22
CA ARG A 36 -17.20 0.50 7.48
C ARG A 36 -15.70 0.36 7.76
N ALA A 37 -14.89 0.16 6.73
CA ALA A 37 -13.43 0.11 6.87
C ALA A 37 -12.84 1.46 7.25
N TRP A 38 -13.28 2.55 6.62
CA TRP A 38 -12.93 3.92 6.99
C TRP A 38 -13.28 4.23 8.44
N GLN A 39 -14.48 3.85 8.87
CA GLN A 39 -14.94 4.04 10.24
C GLN A 39 -14.13 3.22 11.25
N THR A 40 -13.84 1.96 10.94
CA THR A 40 -13.03 1.09 11.82
C THR A 40 -11.57 1.55 11.90
N ALA A 41 -11.05 2.16 10.84
CA ALA A 41 -9.73 2.79 10.82
C ALA A 41 -9.69 4.13 11.60
N GLY A 42 -10.84 4.68 12.01
CA GLY A 42 -10.95 5.99 12.65
C GLY A 42 -10.61 7.13 11.69
N LEU A 43 -11.09 7.04 10.46
CA LEU A 43 -10.87 8.00 9.38
C LEU A 43 -12.20 8.45 8.73
N GLU A 44 -13.35 8.21 9.38
CA GLU A 44 -14.65 8.56 8.79
C GLU A 44 -14.83 10.06 8.56
N GLU A 45 -14.11 10.91 9.29
CA GLU A 45 -14.19 12.37 9.19
C GLU A 45 -13.81 12.91 7.79
N PHE A 46 -13.03 12.14 7.03
CA PHE A 46 -12.63 12.52 5.66
C PHE A 46 -13.67 12.13 4.60
N LEU A 47 -14.62 11.24 4.92
CA LEU A 47 -15.65 10.78 3.96
C LEU A 47 -16.59 11.90 3.49
N PRO A 48 -17.12 12.79 4.36
CA PRO A 48 -17.99 13.88 3.92
C PRO A 48 -17.29 14.87 2.99
N GLN A 49 -16.03 15.23 3.29
CA GLN A 49 -15.23 16.14 2.46
C GLN A 49 -15.05 15.57 1.05
N MET A 50 -14.73 14.28 0.96
CA MET A 50 -14.60 13.59 -0.31
C MET A 50 -15.93 13.55 -1.08
N SER A 51 -17.03 13.20 -0.42
CA SER A 51 -18.36 13.11 -1.05
C SER A 51 -18.85 14.43 -1.65
N GLN A 52 -18.55 15.57 -1.02
CA GLN A 52 -19.10 16.87 -1.42
C GLN A 52 -18.20 17.70 -2.36
N GLN A 53 -16.88 17.52 -2.31
CA GLN A 53 -15.94 18.47 -2.92
C GLN A 53 -15.08 17.89 -4.04
N ALA A 54 -15.03 16.56 -4.18
CA ALA A 54 -14.14 15.92 -5.13
C ALA A 54 -14.86 15.56 -6.43
N ASN A 55 -14.47 16.21 -7.53
CA ASN A 55 -14.94 15.87 -8.88
C ASN A 55 -14.31 14.58 -9.44
N SER A 56 -13.41 13.94 -8.69
CA SER A 56 -12.74 12.68 -9.06
C SER A 56 -12.05 12.05 -7.84
N THR A 57 -11.79 10.74 -7.89
CA THR A 57 -10.98 10.00 -6.91
C THR A 57 -9.65 10.69 -6.64
N ALA A 58 -8.96 11.11 -7.71
CA ALA A 58 -7.68 11.79 -7.58
C ALA A 58 -7.80 13.16 -6.88
N ALA A 59 -8.90 13.89 -7.09
CA ALA A 59 -9.15 15.14 -6.37
C ALA A 59 -9.40 14.90 -4.88
N GLY A 60 -10.16 13.86 -4.53
CA GLY A 60 -10.41 13.49 -3.13
C GLY A 60 -9.12 13.12 -2.39
N ILE A 61 -8.30 12.24 -2.98
CA ILE A 61 -7.00 11.87 -2.42
C ILE A 61 -6.08 13.10 -2.28
N ARG A 62 -6.03 13.96 -3.30
CA ARG A 62 -5.22 15.19 -3.25
C ARG A 62 -5.68 16.15 -2.15
N SER A 63 -6.98 16.25 -1.87
CA SER A 63 -7.49 17.10 -0.79
C SER A 63 -6.97 16.62 0.56
N ILE A 64 -7.07 15.31 0.81
CA ILE A 64 -6.54 14.70 2.04
C ILE A 64 -5.04 14.99 2.17
N CYS A 65 -4.26 14.76 1.11
CA CYS A 65 -2.81 14.99 1.17
C CYS A 65 -2.42 16.47 1.34
N ARG A 66 -3.30 17.42 1.04
CA ARG A 66 -3.05 18.86 1.24
C ARG A 66 -3.36 19.30 2.66
N ASP A 67 -4.46 18.80 3.21
CA ASP A 67 -5.01 19.31 4.47
C ASP A 67 -4.54 18.49 5.69
N ALA A 68 -4.20 17.21 5.47
CA ALA A 68 -3.81 16.30 6.52
C ALA A 68 -2.29 16.28 6.76
N ASP A 69 -1.88 16.00 8.00
CA ASP A 69 -0.47 15.77 8.31
C ASP A 69 0.03 14.42 7.72
N ASN A 70 1.36 14.22 7.76
CA ASN A 70 1.98 12.99 7.24
C ASN A 70 1.48 11.71 7.93
N PHE A 71 1.07 11.80 9.20
CA PHE A 71 0.60 10.65 9.96
C PHE A 71 -0.80 10.22 9.50
N ILE A 72 -1.71 11.18 9.36
CA ILE A 72 -3.05 10.95 8.81
C ILE A 72 -2.97 10.53 7.34
N ALA A 73 -2.19 11.23 6.52
CA ALA A 73 -2.01 10.90 5.11
C ALA A 73 -1.47 9.47 4.94
N GLY A 74 -0.56 9.04 5.81
CA GLY A 74 -0.05 7.67 5.84
C GLY A 74 -1.10 6.62 6.23
N LYS A 75 -1.92 6.89 7.26
CA LYS A 75 -3.08 6.02 7.60
C LYS A 75 -4.04 5.88 6.41
N VAL A 76 -4.37 6.99 5.76
CA VAL A 76 -5.26 7.00 4.59
C VAL A 76 -4.65 6.20 3.43
N ALA A 77 -3.37 6.40 3.13
CA ALA A 77 -2.68 5.64 2.09
C ALA A 77 -2.69 4.13 2.38
N MET A 78 -2.44 3.74 3.63
CA MET A 78 -2.49 2.33 4.05
C MET A 78 -3.90 1.75 3.88
N LEU A 79 -4.94 2.49 4.27
CA LEU A 79 -6.32 2.06 4.10
C LEU A 79 -6.67 1.88 2.61
N ILE A 80 -6.40 2.88 1.76
CA ILE A 80 -6.64 2.80 0.31
C ILE A 80 -5.96 1.55 -0.27
N TRP A 81 -4.71 1.30 0.11
CA TRP A 81 -3.97 0.11 -0.34
C TRP A 81 -4.65 -1.19 0.09
N VAL A 82 -5.05 -1.31 1.36
CA VAL A 82 -5.77 -2.50 1.87
C VAL A 82 -7.10 -2.72 1.14
N LEU A 83 -7.87 -1.66 0.89
CA LEU A 83 -9.15 -1.73 0.17
C LEU A 83 -8.96 -2.22 -1.27
N TRP A 84 -7.96 -1.67 -1.96
CA TRP A 84 -7.59 -2.07 -3.32
C TRP A 84 -7.11 -3.51 -3.37
N ASN A 85 -6.24 -3.90 -2.43
CA ASN A 85 -5.75 -5.27 -2.31
C ASN A 85 -6.91 -6.27 -2.08
N ASN A 86 -7.91 -5.92 -1.28
CA ASN A 86 -9.09 -6.75 -1.10
C ASN A 86 -9.94 -6.89 -2.38
N ARG A 87 -10.09 -5.81 -3.16
CA ARG A 87 -10.78 -5.85 -4.46
C ARG A 87 -10.08 -6.79 -5.41
N ASN A 88 -8.76 -6.70 -5.47
CA ASN A 88 -7.89 -7.56 -6.24
C ASN A 88 -8.01 -9.04 -5.83
N ASN A 89 -7.97 -9.32 -4.52
CA ASN A 89 -8.16 -10.68 -4.01
C ASN A 89 -9.52 -11.27 -4.37
N TRP A 90 -10.57 -10.47 -4.37
CA TRP A 90 -11.87 -10.96 -4.80
C TRP A 90 -11.87 -11.30 -6.28
N VAL A 91 -11.38 -10.41 -7.13
CA VAL A 91 -11.36 -10.60 -8.59
C VAL A 91 -10.51 -11.80 -9.01
N TRP A 92 -9.35 -12.02 -8.38
CA TRP A 92 -8.42 -13.07 -8.79
C TRP A 92 -8.50 -14.36 -7.97
N ASN A 93 -8.84 -14.26 -6.69
CA ASN A 93 -8.80 -15.39 -5.75
C ASN A 93 -10.18 -15.73 -5.16
N ASN A 94 -11.24 -15.00 -5.53
CA ASN A 94 -12.59 -15.16 -4.98
C ASN A 94 -12.63 -15.11 -3.43
N THR A 95 -11.74 -14.30 -2.84
CA THR A 95 -11.63 -14.10 -1.39
C THR A 95 -11.75 -12.63 -1.06
N LYS A 96 -12.60 -12.30 -0.08
CA LYS A 96 -12.76 -10.94 0.44
C LYS A 96 -12.94 -10.95 1.95
N GLU A 97 -12.36 -9.95 2.59
CA GLU A 97 -12.53 -9.66 4.02
C GLU A 97 -13.64 -8.60 4.19
N SER A 98 -14.28 -8.58 5.36
CA SER A 98 -15.31 -7.58 5.68
C SER A 98 -14.72 -6.19 5.86
N GLY A 99 -15.54 -5.14 5.70
CA GLY A 99 -15.10 -3.76 5.94
C GLY A 99 -14.40 -3.56 7.29
N GLN A 100 -14.94 -4.15 8.36
CA GLN A 100 -14.34 -4.04 9.70
C GLN A 100 -12.96 -4.69 9.78
N GLN A 101 -12.80 -5.89 9.20
CA GLN A 101 -11.50 -6.57 9.15
C GLN A 101 -10.47 -5.74 8.38
N LEU A 102 -10.87 -5.15 7.26
CA LEU A 102 -10.01 -4.30 6.44
C LEU A 102 -9.58 -3.03 7.19
N GLY A 103 -10.50 -2.37 7.90
CA GLY A 103 -10.18 -1.19 8.69
C GLY A 103 -9.21 -1.49 9.84
N TYR A 104 -9.44 -2.59 10.57
CA TYR A 104 -8.52 -3.04 11.62
C TYR A 104 -7.13 -3.39 11.05
N LYS A 105 -7.10 -4.12 9.94
CA LYS A 105 -5.86 -4.50 9.24
C LYS A 105 -5.06 -3.28 8.81
N ALA A 106 -5.70 -2.28 8.20
CA ALA A 106 -5.04 -1.04 7.81
C ALA A 106 -4.43 -0.30 9.02
N LYS A 107 -5.17 -0.25 10.13
CA LYS A 107 -4.70 0.35 11.38
C LYS A 107 -3.48 -0.36 11.95
N CYS A 108 -3.49 -1.69 12.02
CA CYS A 108 -2.36 -2.50 12.47
C CYS A 108 -1.13 -2.29 11.58
N LEU A 109 -1.28 -2.41 10.25
CA LEU A 109 -0.18 -2.24 9.30
C LEU A 109 0.46 -0.85 9.40
N TRP A 110 -0.35 0.20 9.57
CA TRP A 110 0.17 1.55 9.76
C TRP A 110 0.94 1.68 11.07
N ASN A 111 0.40 1.16 12.17
CA ASN A 111 1.05 1.24 13.48
C ASN A 111 2.40 0.51 13.48
N GLU A 112 2.44 -0.72 12.96
CA GLU A 112 3.68 -1.50 12.82
C GLU A 112 4.73 -0.74 12.00
N TRP A 113 4.33 -0.16 10.87
CA TRP A 113 5.23 0.62 10.03
C TRP A 113 5.77 1.86 10.77
N ASN A 114 4.88 2.60 11.44
CA ASN A 114 5.22 3.82 12.16
C ASN A 114 6.16 3.54 13.35
N GLU A 115 5.92 2.46 14.10
CA GLU A 115 6.80 2.02 15.19
C GLU A 115 8.22 1.71 14.68
N VAL A 116 8.33 0.97 13.57
CA VAL A 116 9.64 0.67 12.95
C VAL A 116 10.35 1.94 12.50
N GLN A 117 9.64 2.93 11.94
CA GLN A 117 10.25 4.20 11.55
C GLN A 117 10.74 5.01 12.74
N ASN A 118 10.03 4.99 13.87
CA ASN A 118 10.46 5.69 15.08
C ASN A 118 11.74 5.08 15.68
N VAL A 119 11.85 3.75 15.69
CA VAL A 119 13.09 3.05 16.09
C VAL A 119 14.25 3.32 15.12
N ARG A 120 13.96 3.40 13.81
CA ARG A 120 14.97 3.73 12.80
C ARG A 120 15.36 5.20 12.83
N GLY A 121 14.46 6.12 13.18
CA GLY A 121 14.71 7.55 13.31
C GLY A 121 15.74 7.84 14.40
N SER A 122 15.59 7.22 15.57
CA SER A 122 16.57 7.32 16.66
C SER A 122 17.92 6.69 16.32
N THR A 123 17.94 5.69 15.44
CA THR A 123 19.18 5.06 14.95
C THR A 123 19.83 5.86 13.80
N ARG A 124 19.02 6.51 12.95
CA ARG A 124 19.48 7.33 11.80
C ARG A 124 20.20 8.59 12.22
N GLU A 125 19.83 9.21 13.34
CA GLU A 125 20.62 10.31 13.92
C GLU A 125 22.02 9.86 14.35
N ARG A 126 22.23 8.56 14.60
CA ARG A 126 23.53 8.01 14.99
C ARG A 126 24.35 7.46 13.82
N GLN A 127 23.75 6.94 12.75
CA GLN A 127 24.50 6.39 11.61
C GLN A 127 23.73 6.48 10.27
N GLN A 128 23.86 7.62 9.59
CA GLN A 128 23.81 7.64 8.12
C GLN A 128 24.77 8.70 7.59
N GLN A 129 26.06 8.58 7.95
CA GLN A 129 27.07 9.03 7.00
C GLN A 129 26.93 8.11 5.79
N VAL A 130 26.24 8.60 4.77
CA VAL A 130 26.27 8.01 3.44
C VAL A 130 27.73 8.05 3.00
N GLN A 131 28.44 6.94 3.22
CA GLN A 131 29.81 6.76 2.76
C GLN A 131 29.74 6.69 1.24
N HIS A 132 29.98 7.81 0.58
CA HIS A 132 30.09 7.86 -0.87
C HIS A 132 31.26 6.97 -1.31
N TRP A 133 31.13 6.34 -2.48
CA TRP A 133 32.16 5.42 -2.94
C TRP A 133 33.46 6.17 -3.24
N GLN A 134 34.53 5.87 -2.49
CA GLN A 134 35.88 6.34 -2.81
C GLN A 134 36.73 5.22 -3.40
N LYS A 135 37.53 5.58 -4.41
CA LYS A 135 38.51 4.70 -5.04
C LYS A 135 39.55 4.28 -3.99
N PRO A 136 39.80 2.97 -3.80
CA PRO A 136 40.80 2.50 -2.85
C PRO A 136 42.21 2.94 -3.28
N GLN A 137 43.11 3.04 -2.30
CA GLN A 137 44.53 3.35 -2.54
C GLN A 137 45.17 2.27 -3.43
N GLN A 138 46.18 2.65 -4.23
CA GLN A 138 46.92 1.70 -5.07
C GLN A 138 47.43 0.55 -4.20
N GLN A 139 47.15 -0.69 -4.62
CA GLN A 139 47.37 -1.99 -3.93
C GLN A 139 46.21 -2.56 -3.11
N TRP A 140 45.05 -1.88 -3.01
CA TRP A 140 43.86 -2.43 -2.35
C TRP A 140 42.68 -2.61 -3.32
N TYR A 141 41.99 -3.75 -3.21
CA TYR A 141 40.73 -4.01 -3.91
C TYR A 141 39.55 -3.82 -2.97
N LYS A 142 38.55 -3.04 -3.39
CA LYS A 142 37.29 -2.86 -2.65
C LYS A 142 36.22 -3.77 -3.26
N CYS A 143 35.81 -4.80 -2.53
CA CYS A 143 34.72 -5.68 -2.94
C CYS A 143 33.40 -5.13 -2.37
N ASN A 144 32.47 -4.79 -3.26
CA ASN A 144 31.10 -4.49 -2.85
C ASN A 144 30.32 -5.81 -2.79
N VAL A 145 29.60 -6.03 -1.69
CA VAL A 145 28.76 -7.22 -1.50
C VAL A 145 27.32 -6.75 -1.33
N ASP A 146 26.46 -7.11 -2.27
CA ASP A 146 25.02 -6.91 -2.16
C ASP A 146 24.37 -8.19 -1.62
N ALA A 147 23.45 -8.05 -0.68
CA ALA A 147 22.67 -9.16 -0.15
C ALA A 147 21.19 -8.97 -0.52
N GLY A 148 20.65 -9.90 -1.30
CA GLY A 148 19.21 -10.01 -1.57
C GLY A 148 18.60 -11.13 -0.74
N PHE A 149 17.47 -10.86 -0.07
CA PHE A 149 16.72 -11.90 0.62
C PHE A 149 15.66 -12.47 -0.32
N GLN A 150 15.87 -13.71 -0.77
CA GLN A 150 14.86 -14.50 -1.48
C GLN A 150 14.62 -15.76 -0.63
N GLN A 151 13.35 -16.07 -0.37
CA GLN A 151 12.93 -17.00 0.70
C GLN A 151 13.32 -18.48 0.47
N GLN A 152 14.11 -18.77 -0.57
CA GLN A 152 14.60 -20.10 -0.91
C GLN A 152 16.03 -20.04 -1.49
N TRP A 153 17.05 -19.99 -0.63
CA TRP A 153 18.49 -20.05 -0.92
C TRP A 153 19.24 -18.72 -1.08
N TYR A 154 20.38 -18.61 -0.37
CA TYR A 154 21.33 -17.50 -0.47
C TYR A 154 22.22 -17.68 -1.71
N ILE A 155 22.10 -16.78 -2.69
CA ILE A 155 23.04 -16.70 -3.81
C ILE A 155 23.92 -15.47 -3.61
N CYS A 156 25.19 -15.67 -3.28
CA CYS A 156 26.20 -14.61 -3.33
C CYS A 156 26.79 -14.54 -4.75
N ASN A 157 26.32 -13.61 -5.57
CA ASN A 157 26.95 -13.31 -6.85
C ASN A 157 28.06 -12.26 -6.67
N SER A 158 29.32 -12.67 -6.84
CA SER A 158 30.43 -11.74 -6.98
C SER A 158 30.64 -11.43 -8.46
N ARG A 159 30.25 -10.24 -8.90
CA ARG A 159 30.54 -9.77 -10.25
C ARG A 159 31.92 -9.12 -10.24
N LYS A 160 32.94 -9.80 -10.78
CA LYS A 160 34.23 -9.15 -11.09
C LYS A 160 33.98 -8.17 -12.24
N LEU A 161 34.02 -6.88 -11.95
CA LEU A 161 34.27 -5.86 -12.98
C LEU A 161 35.78 -5.91 -13.25
N LEU A 162 36.16 -6.48 -14.39
CA LEU A 162 37.49 -6.26 -14.95
C LEU A 162 37.42 -5.01 -15.82
N ASP A 163 38.47 -4.19 -15.74
CA ASP A 163 38.62 -2.89 -16.38
C ASP A 163 38.31 -2.90 -17.89
#